data_AF-A0A511ZGY5-F1
#
_entry.id   AF-A0A511ZGY5-F1
#
_cell.length_a   1.000
_cell.length_b   1.000
_cell.length_c   1.000
_cell.angle_alpha   90.00
_cell.angle_beta   90.00
_cell.angle_gamma   90.00
#
_symmetry.space_group_name_H-M   'P 1'
#
loop_
_entity.id
_entity.type
_entity.pdbx_description
1 polymer ?
#
loop_
_entity_poly.entity_id
_entity_poly.type
_entity_poly.pdbx_seq_one_letter_code
_entity_poly.pdbx_strand_id
1 'polypeptide(L)'
;MVQNKMMLNLEVRKATNIDEIVKVYAKIDEGWLRFHYKLSIWLVAFAFIIECLLSIMIVQTDLLSTSVPIYIWRYIAVPSGVNLICIGIGTVVMRSQRISHQVKMYTISLLLVAVAFILFTIHTIFVSSYFIFAIAIMLSTAYTCYKVTSVTITASLIGFAVSEIFIVWDTEKSIIFNNALRLGDFLVGLVILLAFSFICMVFIHYQRKKSCQYPVGIRKIPFREKAGNR
;
A
#
# COMPACT_ATOMS: atom_id res chain seq x y z
N MET A 1 -38.25 26.33 30.81
CA MET A 1 -36.83 26.76 30.71
C MET A 1 -35.83 25.68 31.13
N VAL A 2 -36.10 24.87 32.17
CA VAL A 2 -35.20 23.80 32.68
C VAL A 2 -34.99 22.65 31.69
N GLN A 3 -36.05 22.20 31.00
CA GLN A 3 -35.98 21.09 30.02
C GLN A 3 -35.02 21.40 28.84
N ASN A 4 -35.05 22.64 28.33
CA ASN A 4 -34.16 23.06 27.24
C ASN A 4 -32.68 23.06 27.67
N LYS A 5 -32.40 23.42 28.93
CA LYS A 5 -31.03 23.43 29.49
C LYS A 5 -30.49 22.01 29.68
N MET A 6 -31.36 21.05 30.02
CA MET A 6 -30.99 19.64 30.17
C MET A 6 -30.72 18.98 28.81
N MET A 7 -31.55 19.26 27.80
CA MET A 7 -31.34 18.77 26.42
C MET A 7 -30.05 19.33 25.81
N LEU A 8 -29.77 20.62 25.98
CA LEU A 8 -28.53 21.24 25.51
C LEU A 8 -27.29 20.60 26.17
N ASN A 9 -27.32 20.33 27.48
CA ASN A 9 -26.21 19.68 28.19
C ASN A 9 -25.97 18.23 27.73
N LEU A 10 -27.03 17.51 27.33
CA LEU A 10 -26.92 16.16 26.77
C LEU A 10 -26.29 16.17 25.38
N GLU A 11 -26.69 17.10 24.52
CA GLU A 11 -26.11 17.26 23.18
C GLU A 11 -24.64 17.70 23.25
N VAL A 12 -24.31 18.65 24.13
CA VAL A 12 -22.94 19.10 24.35
C VAL A 12 -22.07 17.96 24.88
N ARG A 13 -22.55 17.21 25.89
CA ARG A 13 -21.81 16.05 26.43
C ARG A 13 -21.61 14.95 25.39
N LYS A 14 -22.62 14.72 24.54
CA LYS A 14 -22.52 13.75 23.44
C LYS A 14 -21.51 14.23 22.40
N ALA A 15 -21.52 15.51 22.03
CA ALA A 15 -20.56 16.11 21.10
C ALA A 15 -19.12 16.02 21.62
N THR A 16 -18.87 16.37 22.89
CA THR A 16 -17.53 16.29 23.49
C THR A 16 -17.01 14.85 23.52
N ASN A 17 -17.86 13.86 23.85
CA ASN A 17 -17.46 12.46 23.84
C ASN A 17 -17.08 11.99 22.42
N ILE A 18 -17.80 12.42 21.38
CA ILE A 18 -17.46 12.11 19.98
C ILE A 18 -16.10 12.68 19.61
N ASP A 19 -15.85 13.94 19.96
CA ASP A 19 -14.61 14.63 19.61
C ASP A 19 -13.39 13.98 20.29
N GLU A 20 -13.53 13.50 21.53
CA GLU A 20 -12.49 12.74 22.21
C GLU A 20 -12.19 11.41 21.51
N ILE A 21 -13.23 10.67 21.11
CA ILE A 21 -13.08 9.40 20.40
C ILE A 21 -12.38 9.61 19.06
N VAL A 22 -12.83 10.61 18.28
CA VAL A 22 -12.22 10.94 16.98
C VAL A 22 -10.74 11.28 17.14
N LYS A 23 -10.36 12.01 18.20
CA LYS A 23 -8.95 12.30 18.50
C LYS A 23 -8.14 11.05 18.81
N VAL A 24 -8.69 10.10 19.58
CA VAL A 24 -8.01 8.82 19.89
C VAL A 24 -7.77 8.00 18.62
N TYR A 25 -8.79 7.85 17.77
CA TYR A 25 -8.64 7.13 16.50
C TYR A 25 -7.63 7.82 15.56
N ALA A 26 -7.67 9.16 15.46
CA ALA A 26 -6.71 9.90 14.65
C ALA A 26 -5.26 9.69 15.12
N LYS A 27 -5.04 9.60 16.44
CA LYS A 27 -3.71 9.31 17.01
C LYS A 27 -3.25 7.88 16.69
N ILE A 28 -4.16 6.91 16.71
CA ILE A 28 -3.87 5.52 16.32
C ILE A 28 -3.50 5.46 14.83
N ASP A 29 -4.28 6.10 13.97
CA ASP A 29 -4.02 6.15 12.53
C ASP A 29 -2.69 6.85 12.22
N GLU A 30 -2.32 7.89 12.96
CA GLU A 30 -1.01 8.55 12.82
C GLU A 30 0.14 7.62 13.23
N GLY A 31 -0.03 6.86 14.31
CA GLY A 31 0.92 5.84 14.74
C GLY A 31 1.13 4.77 13.65
N TRP A 32 0.04 4.27 13.08
CA TRP A 32 0.08 3.32 11.96
C TRP A 32 0.69 3.93 10.71
N LEU A 33 0.40 5.19 10.39
CA LEU A 33 0.98 5.87 9.23
C LEU A 33 2.50 5.99 9.35
N ARG A 34 3.02 6.34 10.52
CA ARG A 34 4.47 6.38 10.78
C ARG A 34 5.09 4.99 10.70
N PHE A 35 4.40 3.96 11.22
CA PHE A 35 4.84 2.58 11.11
C PHE A 35 4.89 2.11 9.65
N HIS A 36 3.82 2.34 8.88
CA HIS A 36 3.72 2.00 7.46
C HIS A 36 4.86 2.65 6.68
N TYR A 37 5.07 3.96 6.86
CA TYR A 37 6.17 4.68 6.23
C TYR A 37 7.55 4.11 6.59
N LYS A 38 7.81 3.83 7.88
CA LYS A 38 9.08 3.19 8.30
C LYS A 38 9.27 1.82 7.68
N LEU A 39 8.20 1.03 7.60
CA LEU A 39 8.24 -0.29 6.97
C LEU A 39 8.55 -0.19 5.48
N SER A 40 8.02 0.82 4.77
CA SER A 40 8.37 1.08 3.37
C SER A 40 9.86 1.38 3.20
N ILE A 41 10.47 2.18 4.10
CA ILE A 41 11.92 2.43 4.08
C ILE A 41 12.69 1.13 4.28
N TRP A 42 12.31 0.33 5.30
CA TRP A 42 12.95 -0.95 5.57
C TRP A 42 12.84 -1.92 4.40
N LEU A 43 11.69 -1.95 3.72
CA LEU A 43 11.48 -2.79 2.55
C LEU A 43 12.42 -2.39 1.40
N VAL A 44 12.55 -1.10 1.10
CA VAL A 44 13.47 -0.61 0.06
C VAL A 44 14.93 -0.91 0.42
N ALA A 45 15.33 -0.68 1.67
CA ALA A 45 16.68 -1.00 2.12
C ALA A 45 16.97 -2.51 2.04
N PHE A 46 16.01 -3.33 2.46
CA PHE A 46 16.12 -4.79 2.38
C PHE A 46 16.19 -5.27 0.93
N ALA A 47 15.36 -4.72 0.04
CA ALA A 47 15.39 -5.03 -1.37
C ALA A 47 16.76 -4.73 -2.00
N PHE A 48 17.35 -3.57 -1.72
CA PHE A 48 18.70 -3.24 -2.19
C PHE A 48 19.76 -4.23 -1.71
N ILE A 49 19.70 -4.67 -0.45
CA ILE A 49 20.61 -5.70 0.08
C ILE A 49 20.45 -7.02 -0.68
N ILE A 50 19.21 -7.45 -0.92
CA ILE A 50 18.93 -8.67 -1.69
C ILE A 50 19.41 -8.53 -3.14
N GLU A 51 19.18 -7.39 -3.79
CA GLU A 51 19.69 -7.10 -5.15
C GLU A 51 21.21 -7.21 -5.20
N CYS A 52 21.93 -6.69 -4.21
CA CYS A 52 23.39 -6.82 -4.10
C CYS A 52 23.82 -8.28 -3.92
N LEU A 53 23.16 -9.02 -3.03
CA LEU A 53 23.47 -10.44 -2.79
C LEU A 53 23.22 -11.31 -4.02
N LEU A 54 22.08 -11.10 -4.70
CA LEU A 54 21.77 -11.78 -5.96
C LEU A 54 22.80 -11.45 -7.04
N SER A 55 23.24 -10.19 -7.12
CA SER A 55 24.30 -9.79 -8.05
C SER A 55 25.62 -10.50 -7.80
N ILE A 56 26.03 -10.65 -6.53
CA ILE A 56 27.28 -11.36 -6.20
C ILE A 56 27.16 -12.83 -6.61
N MET A 57 26.04 -13.48 -6.30
CA MET A 57 25.78 -14.88 -6.66
C MET A 57 25.82 -15.10 -8.17
N ILE A 58 25.18 -14.21 -8.94
CA ILE A 58 25.10 -14.31 -10.41
C ILE A 58 26.47 -14.10 -11.07
N VAL A 59 27.29 -13.16 -10.57
CA VAL A 59 28.66 -12.95 -11.06
C VAL A 59 29.56 -14.16 -10.79
N GLN A 60 29.34 -14.87 -9.69
CA GLN A 60 30.15 -16.05 -9.32
C GLN A 60 29.76 -17.34 -10.07
N THR A 61 28.56 -17.40 -10.64
CA THR A 61 28.00 -18.63 -11.23
C THR A 61 28.08 -18.67 -12.75
N ASP A 62 28.68 -17.66 -13.39
CA ASP A 62 28.74 -17.49 -14.86
C ASP A 62 27.36 -17.61 -15.56
N LEU A 63 26.26 -17.40 -14.82
CA LEU A 63 24.89 -17.42 -15.34
C LEU A 63 24.53 -16.14 -16.11
N LEU A 64 25.51 -15.27 -16.38
CA LEU A 64 25.31 -14.00 -17.04
C LEU A 64 25.26 -14.17 -18.57
N SER A 65 24.06 -14.05 -19.14
CA SER A 65 23.87 -13.87 -20.58
C SER A 65 24.26 -12.47 -21.08
N THR A 66 24.62 -11.56 -20.17
CA THR A 66 24.92 -10.13 -20.40
C THR A 66 26.17 -9.69 -19.64
N SER A 67 26.84 -8.61 -20.10
CA SER A 67 27.98 -8.03 -19.37
C SER A 67 27.60 -7.55 -17.96
N VAL A 68 28.53 -7.70 -17.00
CA VAL A 68 28.42 -7.26 -15.60
C VAL A 68 27.96 -5.79 -15.44
N PRO A 69 28.52 -4.79 -16.15
CA PRO A 69 28.09 -3.40 -15.96
C PRO A 69 26.63 -3.15 -16.40
N ILE A 70 26.17 -3.82 -17.46
CA ILE A 70 24.76 -3.71 -17.90
C ILE A 70 23.83 -4.34 -16.86
N TYR A 71 24.24 -5.47 -16.28
CA TYR A 71 23.49 -6.12 -15.20
C TYR A 71 23.35 -5.20 -13.97
N ILE A 72 24.47 -4.65 -13.48
CA ILE A 72 24.47 -3.72 -12.32
C ILE A 72 23.57 -2.51 -12.60
N TRP A 73 23.66 -1.92 -13.78
CA TRP A 73 22.84 -0.78 -14.14
C TRP A 73 21.33 -1.12 -14.13
N ARG A 74 20.96 -2.24 -14.76
CA ARG A 74 19.56 -2.64 -14.98
C ARG A 74 18.89 -3.22 -13.74
N TYR A 75 19.63 -3.97 -12.92
CA TYR A 75 19.05 -4.73 -11.79
C TYR A 75 19.39 -4.15 -10.42
N ILE A 76 20.31 -3.16 -10.31
CA ILE A 76 20.64 -2.50 -9.05
C ILE A 76 20.38 -1.00 -9.13
N ALA A 77 21.07 -0.30 -10.06
CA ALA A 77 21.08 1.16 -10.07
C ALA A 77 19.70 1.76 -10.39
N VAL A 78 19.04 1.30 -11.46
CA VAL A 78 17.70 1.80 -11.83
C VAL A 78 16.64 1.47 -10.76
N PRO A 79 16.49 0.21 -10.30
CA PRO A 79 15.54 -0.15 -9.25
C PRO A 79 15.71 0.67 -7.97
N SER A 80 16.95 0.73 -7.48
CA SER A 80 17.27 1.46 -6.26
C SER A 80 17.06 2.96 -6.42
N GLY A 81 17.44 3.53 -7.56
CA GLY A 81 17.21 4.94 -7.86
C GLY A 81 15.73 5.30 -7.82
N VAL A 82 14.88 4.53 -8.49
CA VAL A 82 13.43 4.79 -8.51
C VAL A 82 12.81 4.55 -7.13
N ASN A 83 13.19 3.49 -6.42
CA ASN A 83 12.72 3.23 -5.06
C ASN A 83 13.12 4.35 -4.08
N LEU A 84 14.34 4.89 -4.19
CA LEU A 84 14.79 6.03 -3.39
C LEU A 84 13.99 7.29 -3.69
N ILE A 85 13.62 7.54 -4.95
CA ILE A 85 12.73 8.64 -5.33
C ILE A 85 11.36 8.47 -4.67
N CYS A 86 10.78 7.26 -4.70
CA CYS A 86 9.52 6.96 -4.02
C CYS A 86 9.57 7.27 -2.52
N ILE A 87 10.63 6.84 -1.83
CA ILE A 87 10.83 7.14 -0.41
C ILE A 87 11.06 8.65 -0.18
N GLY A 88 11.77 9.34 -1.07
CA GLY A 88 11.96 10.78 -1.04
C GLY A 88 10.62 11.52 -1.07
N ILE A 89 9.74 11.17 -2.00
CA ILE A 89 8.36 11.69 -2.09
C ILE A 89 7.61 11.41 -0.78
N GLY A 90 7.68 10.18 -0.27
CA GLY A 90 7.06 9.80 1.01
C GLY A 90 7.58 10.64 2.18
N THR A 91 8.88 10.93 2.21
CA THR A 91 9.53 11.75 3.24
C THR A 91 8.99 13.18 3.23
N VAL A 92 8.93 13.78 2.03
CA VAL A 92 8.40 15.15 1.84
C VAL A 92 6.94 15.22 2.28
N VAL A 93 6.14 14.22 1.90
CA VAL A 93 4.71 14.16 2.25
C VAL A 93 4.51 13.98 3.76
N MET A 94 5.30 13.12 4.40
CA MET A 94 5.22 12.90 5.84
C MET A 94 5.60 14.13 6.65
N ARG A 95 6.66 14.85 6.24
CA ARG A 95 7.13 16.07 6.90
C ARG A 95 6.27 17.30 6.66
N SER A 96 5.51 17.32 5.56
CA SER A 96 4.65 18.47 5.23
C SER A 96 3.51 18.66 6.24
N GLN A 97 3.40 19.87 6.79
CA GLN A 97 2.27 20.29 7.63
C GLN A 97 1.05 20.72 6.82
N ARG A 98 1.22 20.97 5.51
CA ARG A 98 0.14 21.45 4.62
C ARG A 98 -0.72 20.32 4.08
N ILE A 99 -0.23 19.07 4.12
CA ILE A 99 -0.92 17.91 3.56
C ILE A 99 -1.82 17.29 4.63
N SER A 100 -3.08 17.05 4.26
CA SER A 100 -4.06 16.44 5.16
C SER A 100 -3.70 14.99 5.50
N HIS A 101 -4.10 14.54 6.69
CA HIS A 101 -3.83 13.16 7.15
C HIS A 101 -4.34 12.10 6.17
N GLN A 102 -5.52 12.32 5.58
CA GLN A 102 -6.09 11.40 4.59
C GLN A 102 -5.20 11.27 3.36
N VAL A 103 -4.71 12.39 2.82
CA VAL A 103 -3.81 12.37 1.65
C VAL A 103 -2.50 11.66 1.98
N LYS A 104 -1.98 11.80 3.20
CA LYS A 104 -0.79 11.05 3.64
C LYS A 104 -1.03 9.53 3.63
N MET A 105 -2.18 9.06 4.14
CA MET A 105 -2.52 7.63 4.11
C MET A 105 -2.60 7.08 2.69
N TYR A 106 -3.25 7.80 1.78
CA TYR A 106 -3.28 7.41 0.36
C TYR A 106 -1.89 7.38 -0.26
N THR A 107 -1.11 8.43 -0.02
CA THR A 107 0.20 8.58 -0.64
C THR A 107 1.16 7.48 -0.18
N ILE A 108 1.25 7.21 1.13
CA ILE A 108 2.12 6.14 1.63
C ILE A 108 1.65 4.76 1.13
N SER A 109 0.35 4.50 1.10
CA SER A 109 -0.17 3.23 0.57
C SER A 109 0.15 3.05 -0.91
N LEU A 110 -0.05 4.09 -1.73
CA LEU A 110 0.25 4.04 -3.16
C LEU A 110 1.76 4.00 -3.46
N LEU A 111 2.59 4.65 -2.63
CA LEU A 111 4.04 4.55 -2.73
C LEU A 111 4.50 3.11 -2.48
N LEU A 112 3.90 2.41 -1.50
CA LEU A 112 4.22 1.02 -1.27
C LEU A 112 3.80 0.13 -2.44
N VAL A 113 2.67 0.42 -3.10
CA VAL A 113 2.27 -0.26 -4.35
C VAL A 113 3.27 0.04 -5.48
N ALA A 114 3.77 1.27 -5.59
CA ALA A 114 4.77 1.64 -6.58
C ALA A 114 6.10 0.89 -6.34
N VAL A 115 6.56 0.79 -5.09
CA VAL A 115 7.74 -0.03 -4.73
C VAL A 115 7.49 -1.50 -5.05
N ALA A 116 6.32 -2.04 -4.71
CA ALA A 116 5.96 -3.41 -5.06
C ALA A 116 5.98 -3.65 -6.58
N PHE A 117 5.47 -2.71 -7.35
CA PHE A 117 5.49 -2.75 -8.81
C PHE A 117 6.91 -2.76 -9.39
N ILE A 118 7.79 -1.89 -8.88
CA ILE A 118 9.20 -1.84 -9.31
C ILE A 118 9.86 -3.20 -9.04
N LEU A 119 9.82 -3.66 -7.80
CA LEU A 119 10.46 -4.92 -7.39
C LEU A 119 9.90 -6.11 -8.17
N PHE A 120 8.58 -6.17 -8.33
CA PHE A 120 7.93 -7.21 -9.11
C PHE A 120 8.36 -7.18 -10.59
N THR A 121 8.43 -5.99 -11.21
CA THR A 121 8.84 -5.82 -12.61
C THR A 121 10.25 -6.35 -12.88
N ILE A 122 11.17 -6.13 -11.94
CA ILE A 122 12.57 -6.54 -12.09
C ILE A 122 12.73 -8.03 -11.79
N HIS A 123 11.95 -8.55 -10.84
CA HIS A 123 12.05 -9.90 -10.33
C HIS A 123 10.89 -10.81 -10.76
N THR A 124 10.32 -10.57 -11.95
CA THR A 124 9.18 -11.34 -12.50
C THR A 124 9.46 -12.84 -12.66
N ILE A 125 10.73 -13.25 -12.66
CA ILE A 125 11.14 -14.66 -12.72
C ILE A 125 10.77 -15.39 -11.42
N PHE A 126 10.75 -14.68 -10.29
CA PHE A 126 10.43 -15.28 -9.00
C PHE A 126 8.93 -15.22 -8.75
N VAL A 127 8.28 -16.39 -8.80
CA VAL A 127 6.84 -16.54 -8.51
C VAL A 127 6.48 -15.91 -7.16
N SER A 128 7.34 -15.99 -6.14
CA SER A 128 7.09 -15.39 -4.82
C SER A 128 6.95 -13.86 -4.79
N SER A 129 7.35 -13.15 -5.85
CA SER A 129 7.36 -11.69 -5.89
C SER A 129 5.96 -11.05 -5.84
N TYR A 130 4.88 -11.76 -6.24
CA TYR A 130 3.51 -11.23 -6.12
C TYR A 130 3.08 -10.98 -4.67
N PHE A 131 3.71 -11.63 -3.68
CA PHE A 131 3.41 -11.42 -2.27
C PHE A 131 3.75 -9.99 -1.80
N ILE A 132 4.63 -9.28 -2.51
CA ILE A 132 4.96 -7.88 -2.18
C ILE A 132 3.72 -6.98 -2.36
N PHE A 133 2.92 -7.22 -3.41
CA PHE A 133 1.62 -6.55 -3.59
C PHE A 133 0.60 -6.94 -2.50
N ALA A 134 0.58 -8.21 -2.09
CA ALA A 134 -0.29 -8.68 -1.01
C ALA A 134 0.04 -7.98 0.32
N ILE A 135 1.33 -7.80 0.63
CA ILE A 135 1.79 -7.04 1.81
C ILE A 135 1.30 -5.59 1.73
N ALA A 136 1.42 -4.94 0.57
CA ALA A 136 0.94 -3.56 0.38
C ALA A 136 -0.57 -3.43 0.64
N ILE A 137 -1.36 -4.37 0.12
CA ILE A 137 -2.80 -4.44 0.35
C ILE A 137 -3.10 -4.63 1.85
N MET A 138 -2.46 -5.61 2.48
CA MET A 138 -2.67 -5.94 3.89
C MET A 138 -2.35 -4.74 4.78
N LEU A 139 -1.25 -4.04 4.54
CA LEU A 139 -0.84 -2.91 5.37
C LEU A 139 -1.81 -1.72 5.27
N SER A 140 -2.46 -1.54 4.12
CA SER A 140 -3.51 -0.53 3.97
C SER A 140 -4.75 -0.80 4.83
N THR A 141 -4.97 -2.05 5.27
CA THR A 141 -6.12 -2.40 6.13
C THR A 141 -6.00 -1.85 7.55
N ALA A 142 -4.78 -1.50 7.99
CA ALA A 142 -4.54 -0.92 9.31
C ALA A 142 -5.35 0.37 9.53
N TYR A 143 -5.56 1.16 8.47
CA TYR A 143 -6.36 2.38 8.51
C TYR A 143 -7.87 2.13 8.65
N THR A 144 -8.32 0.87 8.58
CA THR A 144 -9.73 0.47 8.70
C THR A 144 -10.66 1.31 7.79
N CYS A 145 -10.16 1.71 6.62
CA CYS A 145 -10.80 2.63 5.70
C CYS A 145 -10.95 1.98 4.32
N TYR A 146 -12.19 1.63 3.95
CA TYR A 146 -12.46 0.99 2.66
C TYR A 146 -11.94 1.76 1.46
N LYS A 147 -11.99 3.11 1.48
CA LYS A 147 -11.58 3.89 0.33
C LYS A 147 -10.07 3.81 0.09
N VAL A 148 -9.25 3.83 1.14
CA VAL A 148 -7.79 3.70 1.01
C VAL A 148 -7.45 2.28 0.55
N THR A 149 -7.98 1.27 1.23
CA THR A 149 -7.70 -0.14 0.87
C THR A 149 -8.21 -0.51 -0.51
N SER A 150 -9.39 -0.07 -0.91
CA SER A 150 -9.92 -0.34 -2.25
C SER A 150 -9.03 0.28 -3.33
N VAL A 151 -8.56 1.52 -3.13
CA VAL A 151 -7.64 2.16 -4.08
C VAL A 151 -6.31 1.41 -4.14
N THR A 152 -5.77 0.99 -2.99
CA THR A 152 -4.55 0.16 -2.94
C THR A 152 -4.73 -1.17 -3.65
N ILE A 153 -5.85 -1.87 -3.44
CA ILE A 153 -6.19 -3.13 -4.13
C ILE A 153 -6.23 -2.91 -5.64
N THR A 154 -7.00 -1.91 -6.10
CA THR A 154 -7.13 -1.63 -7.53
C THR A 154 -5.78 -1.26 -8.15
N ALA A 155 -4.98 -0.43 -7.48
CA ALA A 155 -3.64 -0.06 -7.93
C ALA A 155 -2.70 -1.27 -7.98
N SER A 156 -2.74 -2.17 -6.98
CA SER A 156 -1.94 -3.39 -6.95
C SER A 156 -2.32 -4.36 -8.06
N LEU A 157 -3.61 -4.58 -8.30
CA LEU A 157 -4.08 -5.47 -9.38
C LEU A 157 -3.71 -4.92 -10.76
N ILE A 158 -3.90 -3.62 -10.97
CA ILE A 158 -3.48 -2.95 -12.22
C ILE A 158 -1.97 -3.04 -12.38
N GLY A 159 -1.20 -2.71 -11.34
CA GLY A 159 0.26 -2.78 -11.37
C GLY A 159 0.77 -4.18 -11.70
N PHE A 160 0.23 -5.20 -11.04
CA PHE A 160 0.54 -6.60 -11.32
C PHE A 160 0.25 -6.97 -12.79
N ALA A 161 -0.96 -6.68 -13.27
CA ALA A 161 -1.35 -6.97 -14.65
C ALA A 161 -0.49 -6.20 -15.67
N VAL A 162 -0.19 -4.93 -15.40
CA VAL A 162 0.61 -4.10 -16.30
C VAL A 162 2.04 -4.60 -16.39
N SER A 163 2.66 -4.91 -15.25
CA SER A 163 4.02 -5.46 -15.20
C SER A 163 4.13 -6.78 -15.94
N GLU A 164 3.16 -7.67 -15.75
CA GLU A 164 3.17 -8.97 -16.42
C GLU A 164 2.94 -8.84 -17.94
N ILE A 165 1.87 -8.15 -18.35
CA ILE A 165 1.42 -8.14 -19.76
C ILE A 165 2.26 -7.22 -20.65
N PHE A 166 2.64 -6.03 -20.16
CA PHE A 166 3.22 -4.98 -21.01
C PHE A 166 4.72 -4.79 -20.83
N ILE A 167 5.30 -5.14 -19.67
CA ILE A 167 6.69 -4.80 -19.38
C ILE A 167 7.60 -6.01 -19.53
N VAL A 168 8.52 -5.92 -20.50
CA VAL A 168 9.59 -6.88 -20.73
C VAL A 168 10.89 -6.30 -20.16
N TRP A 169 11.09 -6.47 -18.85
CA TRP A 169 12.31 -6.02 -18.18
C TRP A 169 13.45 -7.03 -18.27
N ASP A 170 13.17 -8.32 -18.38
CA ASP A 170 14.19 -9.34 -18.61
C ASP A 170 14.21 -9.73 -20.09
N THR A 171 15.41 -9.88 -20.67
CA THR A 171 15.57 -10.30 -22.07
C THR A 171 15.11 -11.75 -22.31
N GLU A 172 15.08 -12.57 -21.25
CA GLU A 172 14.58 -13.96 -21.33
C GLU A 172 13.06 -14.04 -21.11
N LYS A 173 12.39 -12.91 -20.86
CA LYS A 173 10.95 -12.86 -20.68
C LYS A 173 10.24 -13.01 -22.03
N SER A 174 9.72 -14.22 -22.29
CA SER A 174 8.75 -14.45 -23.35
C SER A 174 7.37 -13.88 -22.99
N ILE A 175 6.62 -13.45 -24.01
CA ILE A 175 5.24 -12.98 -23.86
C ILE A 175 4.39 -14.10 -23.23
N ILE A 176 3.57 -13.75 -22.23
CA ILE A 176 2.84 -14.71 -21.38
C ILE A 176 1.98 -15.68 -22.21
N PHE A 177 1.38 -15.21 -23.29
CA PHE A 177 0.52 -16.01 -24.16
C PHE A 177 1.25 -17.12 -24.93
N ASN A 178 2.58 -17.05 -25.02
CA ASN A 178 3.39 -18.03 -25.73
C ASN A 178 3.91 -19.16 -24.82
N ASN A 179 3.72 -19.06 -23.50
CA ASN A 179 4.20 -20.06 -22.55
C ASN A 179 3.11 -20.41 -21.52
N ALA A 180 2.58 -21.63 -21.62
CA ALA A 180 1.53 -22.13 -20.73
C ALA A 180 1.93 -22.11 -19.24
N LEU A 181 3.21 -22.31 -18.92
CA LEU A 181 3.71 -22.24 -17.55
C LEU A 181 3.58 -20.81 -16.99
N ARG A 182 4.03 -19.81 -17.77
CA ARG A 182 3.93 -18.39 -17.38
C ARG A 182 2.50 -17.90 -17.28
N LEU A 183 1.62 -18.36 -18.18
CA LEU A 183 0.19 -18.07 -18.09
C LEU A 183 -0.40 -18.67 -16.80
N GLY A 184 0.02 -19.89 -16.43
CA GLY A 184 -0.31 -20.50 -15.15
C GLY A 184 0.11 -19.65 -13.96
N ASP A 185 1.38 -19.24 -13.90
CA ASP A 185 1.92 -18.41 -12.82
C ASP A 185 1.19 -17.05 -12.71
N PHE A 186 0.87 -16.43 -13.84
CA PHE A 186 0.08 -15.21 -13.89
C PHE A 186 -1.32 -15.40 -13.30
N LEU A 187 -2.03 -16.46 -13.71
CA LEU A 187 -3.38 -16.77 -13.21
C LEU A 187 -3.35 -17.10 -11.72
N VAL A 188 -2.36 -17.88 -11.26
CA VAL A 188 -2.18 -18.20 -9.85
C VAL A 188 -1.93 -16.93 -9.04
N GLY A 189 -1.00 -16.07 -9.49
CA GLY A 189 -0.73 -14.78 -8.84
C GLY A 189 -1.97 -13.88 -8.77
N LEU A 190 -2.75 -13.81 -9.85
CA LEU A 190 -4.00 -13.05 -9.90
C LEU A 190 -5.03 -13.59 -8.89
N VAL A 191 -5.25 -14.89 -8.86
CA VAL A 191 -6.19 -15.54 -7.93
C VAL A 191 -5.75 -15.30 -6.48
N ILE A 192 -4.46 -15.41 -6.18
CA ILE A 192 -3.91 -15.14 -4.85
C ILE A 192 -4.17 -13.68 -4.45
N LEU A 193 -3.88 -12.72 -5.33
CA LEU A 193 -4.11 -11.30 -5.05
C LEU A 193 -5.60 -10.98 -4.85
N LEU A 194 -6.49 -11.60 -5.63
CA LEU A 194 -7.94 -11.47 -5.46
C LEU A 194 -8.40 -12.06 -4.12
N ALA A 195 -7.90 -13.24 -3.75
CA ALA A 195 -8.22 -13.86 -2.46
C ALA A 195 -7.75 -12.98 -1.28
N PHE A 196 -6.51 -12.48 -1.32
CA PHE A 196 -5.99 -11.55 -0.31
C PHE A 196 -6.81 -10.25 -0.25
N SER A 197 -7.19 -9.71 -1.39
CA SER A 197 -8.05 -8.52 -1.49
C SER A 197 -9.40 -8.75 -0.83
N PHE A 198 -10.03 -9.90 -1.09
CA PHE A 198 -11.29 -10.29 -0.48
C PHE A 198 -11.16 -10.43 1.04
N ILE A 199 -10.14 -11.16 1.51
CA ILE A 199 -9.86 -11.34 2.95
C ILE A 199 -9.66 -9.98 3.63
N CYS A 200 -8.91 -9.07 3.01
CA CYS A 200 -8.67 -7.73 3.54
C CYS A 200 -9.97 -6.90 3.63
N MET A 201 -10.85 -6.99 2.63
CA MET A 201 -12.15 -6.30 2.65
C MET A 201 -13.09 -6.86 3.72
N VAL A 202 -13.11 -8.19 3.89
CA VAL A 202 -13.85 -8.86 4.98
C VAL A 202 -13.27 -8.46 6.34
N PHE A 203 -11.95 -8.41 6.47
CA PHE A 203 -11.28 -7.98 7.70
C PHE A 203 -11.69 -6.56 8.09
N ILE A 204 -11.66 -5.60 7.16
CA ILE A 204 -12.13 -4.23 7.41
C ILE A 204 -13.61 -4.22 7.79
N HIS A 205 -14.44 -5.06 7.16
CA HIS A 205 -15.85 -5.19 7.52
C HIS A 205 -16.05 -5.58 8.98
N TYR A 206 -15.36 -6.62 9.43
CA TYR A 206 -15.44 -7.06 10.82
C TYR A 206 -14.83 -6.05 11.79
N GLN A 207 -13.71 -5.41 11.45
CA GLN A 207 -13.08 -4.38 12.30
C GLN A 207 -14.00 -3.16 12.47
N ARG A 208 -14.68 -2.74 11.41
CA ARG A 208 -15.68 -1.67 11.49
C ARG A 208 -16.92 -2.11 12.27
N LYS A 209 -17.39 -3.35 12.10
CA LYS A 209 -18.52 -3.89 12.84
C LYS A 209 -18.21 -3.97 14.34
N LYS A 210 -17.02 -4.45 14.74
CA LYS A 210 -16.55 -4.45 16.13
C LYS A 210 -16.50 -3.03 16.70
N SER A 211 -15.99 -2.08 15.94
CA SER A 211 -15.96 -0.66 16.34
C SER A 211 -17.36 -0.03 16.47
N CYS A 212 -18.37 -0.58 15.79
CA CYS A 212 -19.78 -0.15 15.94
C CYS A 212 -20.53 -0.92 17.05
N GLN A 213 -20.18 -2.19 17.30
CA GLN A 213 -20.80 -3.08 18.29
C GLN A 213 -20.29 -2.80 19.72
N TYR A 214 -19.04 -2.34 19.84
CA TYR A 214 -18.50 -1.72 21.05
C TYR A 214 -18.46 -0.21 20.83
N PRO A 215 -19.60 0.50 20.93
CA PRO A 215 -19.63 1.92 20.68
C PRO A 215 -18.94 2.62 21.84
N VAL A 216 -17.72 3.09 21.63
CA VAL A 216 -17.55 4.52 21.94
C VAL A 216 -18.11 5.21 20.72
N GLY A 217 -19.36 5.66 20.87
CA GLY A 217 -20.30 5.87 19.78
C GLY A 217 -19.87 6.88 18.72
N ILE A 218 -20.43 6.65 17.54
CA ILE A 218 -20.68 7.60 16.44
C ILE A 218 -19.68 7.49 15.28
N ARG A 219 -19.98 6.53 14.40
CA ARG A 219 -19.58 6.60 12.98
C ARG A 219 -20.81 6.47 12.07
N LYS A 220 -21.73 7.42 12.19
CA LYS A 220 -22.60 7.85 11.09
C LYS A 220 -22.46 9.36 10.95
N ILE A 221 -21.45 9.79 10.20
CA ILE A 221 -21.48 11.13 9.59
C ILE A 221 -21.34 10.90 8.08
N PRO A 222 -22.40 11.11 7.29
CA PRO A 222 -22.26 11.29 5.86
C PRO A 222 -21.48 12.60 5.65
N PHE A 223 -20.49 12.54 4.77
CA PHE A 223 -19.67 13.65 4.34
C PHE A 223 -20.60 14.75 3.77
N ARG A 224 -20.83 15.82 4.54
CA ARG A 224 -21.56 17.00 4.06
C ARG A 224 -20.61 17.77 3.15
N GLU A 225 -20.85 17.64 1.86
CA GLU A 225 -20.33 18.50 0.81
C GLU A 225 -20.65 19.95 1.20
N LYS A 226 -19.61 20.79 1.34
CA LYS A 226 -19.79 22.23 1.51
C LYS A 226 -20.36 22.77 0.20
N ALA A 227 -21.67 22.94 0.14
CA ALA A 227 -22.27 23.88 -0.80
C ALA A 227 -21.72 25.28 -0.45
N GLY A 228 -20.89 25.81 -1.34
CA GLY A 228 -20.48 27.19 -1.29
C GLY A 228 -21.67 28.09 -1.62
N ASN A 229 -22.08 28.92 -0.67
CA ASN A 229 -22.75 30.18 -0.95
C ASN A 229 -21.72 31.28 -0.71
N ARG A 230 -21.22 31.84 -1.81
CA ARG A 230 -20.96 33.27 -1.96
C ARG A 230 -21.78 33.74 -3.14
#